data_AF-A0A444UQQ6-F1
#
_entry.id   AF-A0A444UQQ6-F1
#
_cell.length_a   1.000
_cell.length_b   1.000
_cell.length_c   1.000
_cell.angle_alpha   90.00
_cell.angle_beta   90.00
_cell.angle_gamma   90.00
#
_symmetry.space_group_name_H-M   'P 1'
#
loop_
_entity.id
_entity.type
_entity.pdbx_description
1 polymer ?
#
loop_
_entity_poly.entity_id
_entity_poly.type
_entity_poly.pdbx_seq_one_letter_code
_entity_poly.pdbx_strand_id
1 'polypeptide(L)'
;MLVSLLIIWMLSGLLAMPTLVFRTTVFDDMTNKTTCAMDFSLVSHERHETLWIAGLSLSSSLLGFLLPFLLMIVFYCFIGTTVTQHFQNLRKDDQKKRRLLKIITTLVVVFALCWTPFHVLKSVDALAYLNLVPDSCGFMRFILLAHPYATCLAYVNSCLNPFLYAFFDLRFRSQCLCLLNLKKAVHGQVSSLSSTMSAQTQKSEVQSLATKV
;
A
#
# COMPACT_ATOMS: atom_id res chain seq x y z
N MET A 1 5.38 -21.28 -3.98
CA MET A 1 5.92 -19.93 -3.69
C MET A 1 6.78 -19.42 -4.85
N LEU A 2 7.87 -20.11 -5.24
CA LEU A 2 8.74 -19.67 -6.35
C LEU A 2 8.01 -19.53 -7.70
N VAL A 3 7.19 -20.52 -8.09
CA VAL A 3 6.41 -20.47 -9.34
C VAL A 3 5.50 -19.24 -9.38
N SER A 4 4.78 -18.96 -8.28
CA SER A 4 3.90 -17.79 -8.17
C SER A 4 4.68 -16.48 -8.29
N LEU A 5 5.87 -16.38 -7.69
CA LEU A 5 6.72 -15.21 -7.80
C LEU A 5 7.21 -15.01 -9.24
N LEU A 6 7.65 -16.07 -9.92
CA LEU A 6 8.05 -16.01 -11.32
C LEU A 6 6.90 -15.53 -12.22
N ILE A 7 5.70 -16.06 -12.03
CA ILE A 7 4.51 -15.64 -12.77
C ILE A 7 4.23 -14.14 -12.55
N ILE A 8 4.30 -13.66 -11.30
CA ILE A 8 4.07 -12.24 -10.98
C ILE A 8 5.10 -11.35 -11.67
N TRP A 9 6.38 -11.73 -11.64
CA TRP A 9 7.44 -10.96 -12.28
C TRP A 9 7.29 -10.92 -13.80
N MET A 10 7.03 -12.07 -14.43
CA MET A 10 6.83 -12.15 -15.87
C MET A 10 5.60 -11.37 -16.33
N LEU A 11 4.48 -11.49 -15.60
CA LEU A 11 3.26 -10.75 -15.91
C LEU A 11 3.46 -9.24 -15.72
N SER A 12 4.16 -8.83 -14.65
CA SER A 12 4.46 -7.40 -14.41
C SER A 12 5.34 -6.83 -15.51
N GLY A 13 6.38 -7.56 -15.94
CA GLY A 13 7.24 -7.16 -17.04
C GLY A 13 6.48 -7.06 -18.37
N LEU A 14 5.59 -8.03 -18.64
CA LEU A 14 4.75 -8.01 -19.82
C LEU A 14 3.78 -6.82 -19.85
N LEU A 15 3.15 -6.50 -18.71
CA LEU A 15 2.26 -5.33 -18.60
C LEU A 15 3.01 -4.00 -18.67
N ALA A 16 4.26 -3.95 -18.24
CA ALA A 16 5.11 -2.77 -18.31
C ALA A 16 5.74 -2.56 -19.71
N MET A 17 5.80 -3.60 -20.54
CA MET A 17 6.47 -3.60 -21.84
C MET A 17 6.02 -2.45 -22.77
N PRO A 18 4.72 -2.17 -22.95
CA PRO A 18 4.28 -1.04 -23.78
C PRO A 18 4.83 0.31 -23.30
N THR A 19 4.90 0.51 -21.98
CA THR A 19 5.49 1.73 -21.41
C THR A 19 6.98 1.82 -21.70
N LEU A 20 7.69 0.69 -21.75
CA LEU A 20 9.12 0.67 -22.04
C LEU A 20 9.42 0.94 -23.52
N VAL A 21 8.58 0.46 -24.43
CA VAL A 21 8.78 0.63 -25.89
C VAL A 21 8.41 2.03 -26.37
N PHE A 22 7.29 2.58 -25.88
CA PHE A 22 6.75 3.85 -26.41
C PHE A 22 7.17 5.09 -25.61
N ARG A 23 7.94 4.94 -24.54
CA ARG A 23 8.41 6.08 -23.75
C ARG A 23 9.72 6.62 -24.34
N THR A 24 9.66 7.86 -24.82
CA THR A 24 10.79 8.54 -25.47
C THR A 24 10.94 9.97 -24.95
N THR A 25 11.97 10.66 -25.44
CA THR A 25 12.16 12.10 -25.21
C THR A 25 11.55 12.88 -26.37
N VAL A 26 10.60 13.75 -26.07
CA VAL A 26 9.92 14.63 -27.04
C VAL A 26 10.37 16.06 -26.80
N PHE A 27 10.84 16.73 -27.86
CA PHE A 27 11.20 18.14 -27.82
C PHE A 27 10.01 18.99 -28.27
N ASP A 28 9.64 19.97 -27.45
CA ASP A 28 8.58 20.94 -27.75
C ASP A 28 9.22 22.28 -28.16
N ASP A 29 9.11 22.62 -29.44
CA ASP A 29 9.63 23.86 -30.03
C ASP A 29 9.01 25.13 -29.42
N MET A 30 7.74 25.06 -28.98
CA MET A 30 7.02 26.23 -28.45
C MET A 30 7.46 26.57 -27.03
N THR A 31 7.73 25.56 -26.22
CA THR A 31 8.19 25.76 -24.83
C THR A 31 9.70 25.64 -24.66
N ASN A 32 10.42 25.26 -25.72
CA ASN A 32 11.86 24.96 -25.74
C ASN A 32 12.26 23.98 -24.63
N LYS A 33 11.47 22.92 -24.45
CA LYS A 33 11.65 21.92 -23.41
C LYS A 33 11.65 20.53 -23.97
N THR A 34 12.61 19.72 -23.51
CA THR A 34 12.60 18.27 -23.72
C THR A 34 11.86 17.61 -22.56
N THR A 35 10.82 16.85 -22.86
CA THR A 35 10.05 16.08 -21.87
C THR A 35 10.15 14.58 -22.14
N CYS A 36 10.03 13.77 -21.10
CA CYS A 36 9.91 12.32 -21.25
C CYS A 36 8.43 11.96 -21.24
N ALA A 37 7.91 11.61 -22.41
CA ALA A 37 6.50 11.37 -22.64
C ALA A 37 6.28 10.06 -23.41
N MET A 38 5.04 9.61 -23.46
CA MET A 38 4.64 8.50 -24.32
C MET A 38 4.44 9.04 -25.73
N ASP A 39 5.07 8.41 -26.72
CA ASP A 39 4.97 8.77 -28.13
C ASP A 39 4.46 7.55 -28.92
N PHE A 40 3.33 7.73 -29.59
CA PHE A 40 2.65 6.68 -30.37
C PHE A 40 2.71 6.92 -31.87
N SER A 41 3.48 7.91 -32.33
CA SER A 41 3.68 8.24 -33.74
C SER A 41 4.24 7.08 -34.57
N LEU A 42 4.97 6.16 -33.93
CA LEU A 42 5.51 4.94 -34.54
C LEU A 42 4.46 3.86 -34.88
N VAL A 43 3.28 3.90 -34.26
CA VAL A 43 2.28 2.81 -34.33
C VAL A 43 0.88 3.28 -34.70
N SER A 44 0.61 4.58 -34.69
CA SER A 44 -0.68 5.12 -35.13
C SER A 44 -0.53 6.41 -35.90
N HIS A 45 -1.36 6.58 -36.93
CA HIS A 45 -1.57 7.88 -37.56
C HIS A 45 -2.20 8.85 -36.55
N GLU A 46 -1.79 10.13 -36.59
CA GLU A 46 -2.27 11.29 -35.82
C GLU A 46 -3.71 11.20 -35.27
N ARG A 47 -4.66 10.73 -36.09
CA ARG A 47 -6.08 10.63 -35.71
C ARG A 47 -6.43 9.53 -34.69
N HIS A 48 -5.52 8.59 -34.41
CA HIS A 48 -5.74 7.48 -33.48
C HIS A 48 -4.77 7.45 -32.29
N GLU A 49 -3.78 8.34 -32.22
CA GLU A 49 -2.81 8.36 -31.11
C GLU A 49 -3.48 8.55 -29.75
N THR A 50 -4.46 9.45 -29.67
CA THR A 50 -5.24 9.72 -28.46
C THR A 50 -6.01 8.49 -27.96
N LEU A 51 -6.49 7.64 -28.88
CA LEU A 51 -7.16 6.38 -28.55
C LEU A 51 -6.18 5.37 -27.93
N TRP A 52 -4.96 5.28 -28.45
CA TRP A 52 -3.93 4.40 -27.90
C TRP A 52 -3.47 4.86 -26.52
N ILE A 53 -3.24 6.17 -26.34
CA ILE A 53 -2.89 6.78 -25.05
C ILE A 53 -3.98 6.49 -24.02
N ALA A 54 -5.24 6.77 -24.37
CA ALA A 54 -6.37 6.56 -23.47
C ALA A 54 -6.57 5.07 -23.16
N GLY A 55 -6.50 4.20 -24.16
CA GLY A 55 -6.66 2.76 -24.02
C GLY A 55 -5.59 2.11 -23.15
N LEU A 56 -4.31 2.46 -23.35
CA LEU A 56 -3.20 1.99 -22.52
C LEU A 56 -3.28 2.55 -21.10
N SER A 57 -3.70 3.81 -20.94
CA SER A 57 -3.86 4.41 -19.62
C SER A 57 -4.99 3.76 -18.82
N LEU A 58 -6.13 3.51 -19.45
CA LEU A 58 -7.29 2.89 -18.82
C LEU A 58 -7.06 1.40 -18.54
N SER A 59 -6.46 0.66 -19.48
CA SER A 59 -6.08 -0.75 -19.26
C SER A 59 -5.04 -0.89 -18.15
N SER A 60 -4.05 0.00 -18.08
CA SER A 60 -3.09 0.08 -16.99
C SER A 60 -3.77 0.34 -15.64
N SER A 61 -4.76 1.23 -15.58
CA SER A 61 -5.53 1.48 -14.35
C SER A 61 -6.43 0.29 -13.97
N LEU A 62 -7.03 -0.37 -14.95
CA LEU A 62 -7.88 -1.53 -14.72
C LEU A 62 -7.08 -2.72 -14.18
N LEU A 63 -6.00 -3.08 -14.88
CA LEU A 63 -5.17 -4.24 -14.55
C LEU A 63 -4.22 -3.98 -13.37
N GLY A 64 -3.72 -2.75 -13.24
CA GLY A 64 -2.76 -2.36 -12.20
C GLY A 64 -3.39 -1.99 -10.87
N PHE A 65 -4.66 -1.59 -10.84
CA PHE A 65 -5.31 -1.13 -9.61
C PHE A 65 -6.70 -1.71 -9.39
N LEU A 66 -7.64 -1.51 -10.32
CA LEU A 66 -9.04 -1.85 -10.05
C LEU A 66 -9.24 -3.36 -9.86
N LEU A 67 -8.68 -4.19 -10.76
CA LEU A 67 -8.76 -5.65 -10.65
C LEU A 67 -8.10 -6.16 -9.36
N PRO A 68 -6.82 -5.82 -9.05
CA PRO A 68 -6.22 -6.17 -7.76
C PRO A 68 -7.04 -5.72 -6.56
N PHE A 69 -7.56 -4.50 -6.56
CA PHE A 69 -8.33 -3.93 -5.46
C PHE A 69 -9.65 -4.67 -5.23
N LEU A 70 -10.39 -4.97 -6.30
CA LEU A 70 -11.64 -5.73 -6.22
C LEU A 70 -11.40 -7.16 -5.72
N LEU A 71 -10.35 -7.83 -6.21
CA LEU A 71 -9.97 -9.15 -5.72
C LEU A 71 -9.64 -9.12 -4.22
N MET A 72 -8.91 -8.11 -3.76
CA MET A 72 -8.63 -7.91 -2.34
C MET A 72 -9.94 -7.76 -1.56
N ILE A 73 -10.85 -6.86 -1.96
CA ILE A 73 -12.13 -6.68 -1.27
C ILE A 73 -12.91 -7.99 -1.18
N VAL A 74 -13.06 -8.70 -2.30
CA VAL A 74 -13.81 -9.97 -2.33
C VAL A 74 -13.19 -10.98 -1.36
N PHE A 75 -11.88 -11.21 -1.45
CA PHE A 75 -11.21 -12.15 -0.55
C PHE A 75 -11.32 -11.72 0.91
N TYR A 76 -11.21 -10.43 1.25
CA TYR A 76 -11.38 -9.97 2.64
C TYR A 76 -12.80 -10.03 3.13
N CYS A 77 -13.81 -9.80 2.28
CA CYS A 77 -15.21 -10.01 2.63
C CYS A 77 -15.44 -11.48 3.00
N PHE A 78 -14.98 -12.42 2.17
CA PHE A 78 -15.06 -13.86 2.46
C PHE A 78 -14.34 -14.26 3.74
N ILE A 79 -13.13 -13.72 3.95
CA ILE A 79 -12.36 -13.99 5.16
C ILE A 79 -13.07 -13.40 6.39
N GLY A 80 -13.59 -12.17 6.30
CA GLY A 80 -14.30 -11.47 7.37
C GLY A 80 -15.57 -12.20 7.80
N THR A 81 -16.37 -12.68 6.85
CA THR A 81 -17.58 -13.46 7.14
C THR A 81 -17.24 -14.79 7.80
N THR A 82 -16.27 -15.53 7.25
CA THR A 82 -15.81 -16.81 7.81
C THR A 82 -15.29 -16.65 9.23
N VAL A 83 -14.52 -15.58 9.47
CA VAL A 83 -13.93 -15.30 10.79
C VAL A 83 -15.00 -14.91 11.80
N THR A 84 -15.99 -14.13 11.39
CA THR A 84 -17.06 -13.66 12.28
C THR A 84 -18.02 -14.79 12.64
N GLN A 85 -18.24 -15.74 11.73
CA GLN A 85 -19.10 -16.91 11.96
C GLN A 85 -18.39 -17.97 12.81
N HIS A 86 -17.09 -18.21 12.62
CA HIS A 86 -16.41 -19.36 13.25
C HIS A 86 -15.70 -19.04 14.57
N PHE A 87 -15.28 -17.79 14.81
CA PHE A 87 -14.47 -17.40 15.98
C PHE A 87 -15.25 -16.63 17.06
N GLN A 88 -16.54 -16.90 17.21
CA GLN A 88 -17.35 -16.37 18.31
C GLN A 88 -16.97 -16.98 19.68
N ASN A 89 -16.38 -18.19 19.68
CA ASN A 89 -15.92 -18.88 20.90
C ASN A 89 -14.40 -18.79 21.06
N LEU A 90 -13.95 -18.13 22.13
CA LEU A 90 -12.60 -17.58 22.30
C LEU A 90 -11.46 -18.61 22.54
N ARG A 91 -10.42 -18.59 21.68
CA ARG A 91 -9.08 -19.15 21.95
C ARG A 91 -7.95 -18.16 21.62
N LYS A 92 -6.78 -18.33 22.25
CA LYS A 92 -5.57 -17.49 22.03
C LYS A 92 -5.06 -17.51 20.57
N ASP A 93 -5.27 -18.59 19.84
CA ASP A 93 -4.88 -18.69 18.41
C ASP A 93 -5.72 -17.74 17.52
N ASP A 94 -6.95 -17.44 17.92
CA ASP A 94 -7.86 -16.60 17.14
C ASP A 94 -7.54 -15.12 17.33
N GLN A 95 -6.91 -14.74 18.43
CA GLN A 95 -6.37 -13.38 18.63
C GLN A 95 -5.22 -13.09 17.65
N LYS A 96 -4.33 -14.06 17.40
CA LYS A 96 -3.26 -13.92 16.40
C LYS A 96 -3.83 -13.78 14.99
N LYS A 97 -4.84 -14.60 14.64
CA LYS A 97 -5.55 -14.51 13.36
C LYS A 97 -6.25 -13.17 13.19
N ARG A 98 -7.01 -12.70 14.18
CA ARG A 98 -7.66 -11.38 14.16
C ARG A 98 -6.65 -10.23 14.02
N ARG A 99 -5.48 -10.33 14.66
CA ARG A 99 -4.39 -9.36 14.49
C ARG A 99 -3.86 -9.38 13.06
N LEU A 100 -3.57 -10.56 12.48
CA LEU A 100 -3.15 -10.68 11.09
C LEU A 100 -4.19 -10.08 10.13
N LEU A 101 -5.47 -10.33 10.34
CA LEU A 101 -6.54 -9.75 9.53
C LEU A 101 -6.58 -8.24 9.61
N LYS A 102 -6.51 -7.67 10.83
CA LYS A 102 -6.42 -6.21 11.00
C LYS A 102 -5.23 -5.63 10.23
N ILE A 103 -4.08 -6.28 10.28
CA ILE A 103 -2.88 -5.85 9.54
C ILE A 103 -3.18 -5.81 8.05
N ILE A 104 -3.69 -6.90 7.49
CA ILE A 104 -3.89 -6.95 6.05
C ILE A 104 -5.02 -6.00 5.61
N THR A 105 -6.07 -5.82 6.41
CA THR A 105 -7.08 -4.77 6.16
C THR A 105 -6.43 -3.39 6.13
N THR A 106 -5.54 -3.07 7.07
CA THR A 106 -4.78 -1.81 7.04
C THR A 106 -3.95 -1.69 5.76
N LEU A 107 -3.31 -2.76 5.29
CA LEU A 107 -2.57 -2.75 4.01
C LEU A 107 -3.47 -2.40 2.82
N VAL A 108 -4.66 -3.00 2.75
CA VAL A 108 -5.61 -2.72 1.67
C VAL A 108 -6.11 -1.29 1.70
N VAL A 109 -6.40 -0.75 2.89
CA VAL A 109 -6.84 0.64 3.05
C VAL A 109 -5.74 1.61 2.64
N VAL A 110 -4.50 1.37 3.09
CA VAL A 110 -3.34 2.19 2.69
C VAL A 110 -3.11 2.12 1.19
N PHE A 111 -3.14 0.92 0.61
CA PHE A 111 -3.04 0.72 -0.83
C PHE A 111 -4.11 1.52 -1.57
N ALA A 112 -5.38 1.42 -1.17
CA ALA A 112 -6.47 2.15 -1.79
C ALA A 112 -6.27 3.67 -1.70
N LEU A 113 -6.00 4.19 -0.50
CA LEU A 113 -5.83 5.63 -0.27
C LEU A 113 -4.64 6.20 -1.05
N CYS A 114 -3.54 5.44 -1.14
CA CYS A 114 -2.35 5.90 -1.84
C CYS A 114 -2.48 5.85 -3.36
N TRP A 115 -3.07 4.77 -3.91
CA TRP A 115 -3.12 4.54 -5.35
C TRP A 115 -4.33 5.16 -6.04
N THR A 116 -5.46 5.31 -5.33
CA THR A 116 -6.71 5.82 -5.92
C THR A 116 -6.53 7.20 -6.54
N PRO A 117 -5.92 8.20 -5.88
CA PRO A 117 -5.78 9.53 -6.46
C PRO A 117 -5.02 9.52 -7.79
N PHE A 118 -3.97 8.71 -7.89
CA PHE A 118 -3.18 8.57 -9.11
C PHE A 118 -4.00 7.94 -10.23
N HIS A 119 -4.64 6.79 -9.98
CA HIS A 119 -5.42 6.09 -10.99
C HIS A 119 -6.68 6.83 -11.40
N VAL A 120 -7.32 7.59 -10.50
CA VAL A 120 -8.46 8.45 -10.82
C VAL A 120 -8.02 9.57 -11.75
N LEU A 121 -6.97 10.34 -11.39
CA LEU A 121 -6.49 11.43 -12.24
C LEU A 121 -6.03 10.92 -13.61
N LYS A 122 -5.27 9.82 -13.65
CA LYS A 122 -4.83 9.19 -14.91
C LYS A 122 -6.02 8.74 -15.77
N SER A 123 -7.07 8.19 -15.18
CA SER A 123 -8.24 7.74 -15.93
C SER A 123 -9.08 8.91 -16.41
N VAL A 124 -9.25 9.95 -15.60
CA VAL A 124 -9.95 11.18 -16.01
C VAL A 124 -9.23 11.86 -17.17
N ASP A 125 -7.91 11.96 -17.11
CA ASP A 125 -7.07 12.48 -18.19
C ASP A 125 -7.25 11.66 -19.48
N ALA A 126 -7.22 10.32 -19.37
CA ALA A 126 -7.52 9.42 -20.49
C ALA A 126 -8.92 9.61 -21.08
N LEU A 127 -9.94 9.83 -20.23
CA LEU A 127 -11.30 10.11 -20.69
C LEU A 127 -11.41 11.49 -21.37
N ALA A 128 -10.57 12.45 -20.99
CA ALA A 128 -10.54 13.78 -21.60
C ALA A 128 -10.04 13.70 -23.04
N TYR A 129 -9.02 12.87 -23.32
CA TYR A 129 -8.58 12.54 -24.68
C TYR A 129 -9.68 11.90 -25.55
N LEU A 130 -10.70 11.28 -24.92
CA LEU A 130 -11.84 10.68 -25.60
C LEU A 130 -13.05 11.63 -25.72
N ASN A 131 -12.93 12.89 -25.29
CA ASN A 131 -14.02 13.86 -25.20
C ASN A 131 -15.21 13.37 -24.33
N LEU A 132 -14.94 12.54 -23.31
CA LEU A 132 -15.97 11.98 -22.42
C LEU A 132 -16.14 12.75 -21.10
N VAL A 133 -15.27 13.73 -20.83
CA VAL A 133 -15.29 14.59 -19.65
C VAL A 133 -15.07 16.06 -20.05
N PRO A 134 -15.36 17.04 -19.17
CA PRO A 134 -15.25 18.45 -19.52
C PRO A 134 -13.83 18.85 -19.93
N ASP A 135 -13.63 19.27 -21.18
CA ASP A 135 -12.35 19.75 -21.69
C ASP A 135 -12.14 21.25 -21.43
N SER A 136 -12.54 21.71 -20.23
CA SER A 136 -12.35 23.12 -19.85
C SER A 136 -10.90 23.37 -19.44
N CYS A 137 -10.34 24.52 -19.83
CA CYS A 137 -8.98 24.91 -19.46
C CYS A 137 -8.73 24.84 -17.94
N GLY A 138 -9.72 25.23 -17.13
CA GLY A 138 -9.64 25.15 -15.67
C GLY A 138 -9.53 23.71 -15.16
N PHE A 139 -10.29 22.78 -15.75
CA PHE A 139 -10.26 21.36 -15.39
C PHE A 139 -8.95 20.69 -15.78
N MET A 140 -8.47 20.92 -17.01
CA MET A 140 -7.17 20.41 -17.47
C MET A 140 -6.02 20.94 -16.62
N ARG A 141 -6.06 22.23 -16.25
CA ARG A 141 -5.07 22.82 -15.35
C ARG A 141 -5.10 22.17 -13.96
N PHE A 142 -6.28 21.84 -13.44
CA PHE A 142 -6.39 21.14 -12.17
C PHE A 142 -5.76 19.74 -12.25
N ILE A 143 -6.07 18.95 -13.29
CA ILE A 143 -5.48 17.61 -13.48
C ILE A 143 -3.96 17.71 -13.54
N LEU A 144 -3.43 18.62 -14.37
CA LEU A 144 -1.99 18.84 -14.54
C LEU A 144 -1.29 19.17 -13.22
N LEU A 145 -1.90 20.01 -12.38
CA LEU A 145 -1.34 20.41 -11.09
C LEU A 145 -1.50 19.33 -10.01
N ALA A 146 -2.55 18.51 -10.06
CA ALA A 146 -2.82 17.46 -9.08
C ALA A 146 -2.00 16.19 -9.34
N HIS A 147 -1.65 15.89 -10.59
CA HIS A 147 -0.99 14.65 -10.99
C HIS A 147 0.35 14.38 -10.26
N PRO A 148 1.25 15.37 -10.05
CA PRO A 148 2.49 15.15 -9.32
C PRO A 148 2.27 14.76 -7.85
N TYR A 149 1.30 15.38 -7.18
CA TYR A 149 0.97 15.06 -5.78
C TYR A 149 0.38 13.67 -5.64
N ALA A 150 -0.51 13.29 -6.55
CA ALA A 150 -1.09 11.95 -6.58
C ALA A 150 -0.03 10.88 -6.89
N THR A 151 0.93 11.18 -7.78
CA THR A 151 2.07 10.31 -8.07
C THR A 151 2.96 10.13 -6.84
N CYS A 152 3.27 11.24 -6.14
CA CYS A 152 4.02 11.18 -4.89
C CYS A 152 3.33 10.30 -3.84
N LEU A 153 2.02 10.48 -3.67
CA LEU A 153 1.23 9.68 -2.73
C LEU A 153 1.20 8.19 -3.10
N ALA A 154 1.14 7.85 -4.39
CA ALA A 154 1.26 6.47 -4.85
C ALA A 154 2.62 5.85 -4.48
N TYR A 155 3.72 6.60 -4.60
CA TYR A 155 5.04 6.13 -4.18
C TYR A 155 5.20 5.98 -2.67
N VAL A 156 4.52 6.81 -1.87
CA VAL A 156 4.49 6.67 -0.41
C VAL A 156 4.00 5.28 0.02
N ASN A 157 3.10 4.63 -0.74
CA ASN A 157 2.66 3.25 -0.46
C ASN A 157 3.84 2.28 -0.32
N SER A 158 4.85 2.39 -1.19
CA SER A 158 6.05 1.55 -1.11
C SER A 158 6.90 1.85 0.12
N CYS A 159 6.98 3.12 0.52
CA CYS A 159 7.69 3.57 1.71
C CYS A 159 6.99 3.18 3.03
N LEU A 160 5.70 2.90 3.00
CA LEU A 160 4.94 2.49 4.19
C LEU A 160 5.18 1.02 4.57
N ASN A 161 5.62 0.17 3.62
CA ASN A 161 5.84 -1.26 3.88
C ASN A 161 6.77 -1.55 5.08
N PRO A 162 7.96 -0.93 5.21
CA PRO A 162 8.83 -1.10 6.39
C PRO A 162 8.18 -0.73 7.72
N PHE A 163 7.38 0.34 7.76
CA PHE A 163 6.67 0.76 8.96
C PHE A 163 5.61 -0.28 9.34
N LEU A 164 4.88 -0.80 8.36
CA LEU A 164 3.91 -1.87 8.57
C LEU A 164 4.60 -3.10 9.19
N TYR A 165 5.75 -3.54 8.67
CA TYR A 165 6.50 -4.63 9.29
C TYR A 165 7.01 -4.28 10.71
N ALA A 166 7.48 -3.05 10.93
CA ALA A 166 7.96 -2.57 12.24
C ALA A 166 6.89 -2.51 13.33
N PHE A 167 5.65 -2.16 12.99
CA PHE A 167 4.55 -2.11 13.96
C PHE A 167 3.94 -3.49 14.22
N PHE A 168 3.98 -4.38 13.22
CA PHE A 168 3.17 -5.58 13.24
C PHE A 168 3.95 -6.89 13.44
N ASP A 169 5.19 -6.97 12.97
CA ASP A 169 6.08 -8.11 13.22
C ASP A 169 6.96 -7.83 14.44
N LEU A 170 6.67 -8.51 15.55
CA LEU A 170 7.42 -8.38 16.81
C LEU A 170 8.89 -8.79 16.67
N ARG A 171 9.21 -9.73 15.76
CA ARG A 171 10.60 -10.14 15.51
C ARG A 171 11.33 -9.06 14.72
N PHE A 172 10.72 -8.55 13.65
CA PHE A 172 11.27 -7.46 12.85
C PHE A 172 11.48 -6.22 13.72
N ARG A 173 10.49 -5.85 14.55
CA ARG A 173 10.60 -4.76 15.52
C ARG A 173 11.76 -4.96 16.50
N SER A 174 11.89 -6.15 17.06
CA SER A 174 12.98 -6.49 18.01
C SER A 174 14.35 -6.37 17.34
N GLN A 175 14.49 -6.83 16.10
CA GLN A 175 15.70 -6.71 15.31
C GLN A 175 16.02 -5.24 14.96
N CYS A 176 15.04 -4.46 14.50
CA CYS A 176 15.21 -3.02 14.25
C CYS A 176 15.63 -2.25 15.52
N LEU A 177 14.98 -2.50 16.66
CA LEU A 177 15.35 -1.87 17.94
C LEU A 177 16.74 -2.30 18.43
N CYS A 178 17.15 -3.53 18.11
CA CYS A 178 18.50 -4.02 18.38
C CYS A 178 19.53 -3.26 17.51
N LEU A 179 19.25 -3.12 16.21
CA LEU A 179 20.13 -2.40 15.28
C LEU A 179 20.23 -0.90 15.60
N LEU A 180 19.14 -0.28 16.07
CA LEU A 180 19.11 1.12 16.48
C LEU A 180 19.70 1.37 17.88
N ASN A 181 20.27 0.36 18.55
CA ASN A 181 20.78 0.44 19.93
C ASN A 181 19.76 0.93 20.99
N LEU A 182 18.46 0.92 20.66
CA LEU A 182 17.37 1.40 21.51
C LEU A 182 16.92 0.39 22.58
N LYS A 183 17.57 -0.79 22.66
CA LYS A 183 17.27 -1.82 23.66
C LYS A 183 17.35 -1.32 25.11
N LYS A 184 18.19 -0.31 25.40
CA LYS A 184 18.28 0.28 26.75
C LYS A 184 16.99 0.97 27.21
N ALA A 185 16.15 1.47 26.29
CA ALA A 185 14.91 2.17 26.65
C ALA A 185 13.74 1.21 26.98
N VAL A 186 13.69 0.02 26.37
CA VAL A 186 12.57 -0.92 26.55
C VAL A 186 12.79 -1.90 27.71
N HIS A 187 14.05 -2.27 27.99
CA HIS A 187 14.35 -3.14 29.14
C HIS A 187 14.11 -2.44 30.50
N GLY A 188 14.11 -1.10 30.52
CA GLY A 188 13.81 -0.29 31.71
C GLY A 188 12.34 -0.34 32.17
N GLN A 189 11.38 -0.50 31.24
CA GLN A 189 9.94 -0.56 31.61
C GLN A 189 9.48 -1.94 32.06
N VAL A 190 10.09 -3.02 31.54
CA VAL A 190 9.76 -4.39 31.97
C VAL A 190 10.42 -4.71 33.31
N SER A 191 11.65 -4.24 33.54
CA SER A 191 12.31 -4.40 34.83
C SER A 191 11.63 -3.60 35.94
N SER A 192 11.19 -2.36 35.68
CA SER A 192 10.49 -1.54 36.68
C SER A 192 9.17 -2.17 37.13
N LEU A 193 8.37 -2.71 36.20
CA LEU A 193 7.09 -3.35 36.50
C LEU A 193 7.26 -4.69 37.24
N SER A 194 8.29 -5.48 36.89
CA SER A 194 8.64 -6.70 37.62
C SER A 194 9.16 -6.44 39.03
N SER A 195 9.92 -5.36 39.25
CA SER A 195 10.35 -4.98 40.60
C SER A 195 9.20 -4.49 41.49
N THR A 196 8.18 -3.82 40.92
CA THR A 196 7.00 -3.40 41.70
C THR A 196 6.11 -4.60 42.07
N MET A 197 5.96 -5.59 41.18
CA MET A 197 5.19 -6.80 41.48
C MET A 197 5.90 -7.72 42.48
N SER A 198 7.23 -7.87 42.40
CA SER A 198 8.01 -8.66 43.37
C SER A 198 7.96 -8.08 44.78
N ALA A 199 7.96 -6.74 44.91
CA ALA A 199 7.86 -6.09 46.21
C ALA A 199 6.46 -6.23 46.86
N GLN A 200 5.41 -6.41 46.06
CA GLN A 200 4.04 -6.61 46.55
C GLN A 200 3.78 -8.06 46.97
N THR A 201 4.31 -9.05 46.25
CA THR A 201 4.19 -10.48 46.63
C THR A 201 4.93 -10.80 47.92
N GLN A 202 6.11 -10.20 48.13
CA GLN A 202 6.90 -10.41 49.34
C GLN A 202 6.25 -9.77 50.59
N LYS A 203 5.51 -8.66 50.42
CA LYS A 203 4.76 -8.02 51.51
C LYS A 203 3.52 -8.84 51.93
N SER A 204 2.86 -9.54 51.01
CA SER A 204 1.69 -10.39 51.34
C SER A 204 2.07 -11.72 51.98
N GLU A 205 3.22 -12.31 51.63
CA GLU A 205 3.71 -13.54 52.28
C GLU A 205 4.16 -13.29 53.74
N VAL A 206 4.83 -12.17 54.00
CA VAL A 206 5.29 -11.83 55.37
C VAL A 206 4.12 -11.51 56.31
N GLN A 207 3.04 -10.88 55.82
CA GLN A 207 1.82 -10.66 56.63
C GLN A 207 1.01 -11.95 56.87
N SER A 208 1.02 -12.89 55.93
CA SER A 208 0.35 -14.20 56.06
C SER A 208 1.01 -15.09 57.12
N LEU A 209 2.35 -15.07 57.21
CA LEU A 209 3.11 -15.85 58.19
C LEU A 209 3.06 -15.29 59.61
N ALA A 210 2.88 -13.97 59.79
CA ALA A 210 2.80 -13.34 61.10
C ALA A 210 1.45 -13.54 61.83
N THR A 211 0.41 -14.03 61.13
CA THR A 211 -0.94 -14.20 61.70
C THR A 211 -1.21 -15.65 62.16
N LYS A 212 -0.20 -16.53 62.09
CA LYS A 212 -0.31 -17.96 62.40
C LYS A 212 0.41 -18.42 63.67
N VAL A 213 0.78 -17.49 64.56
CA VAL A 213 1.31 -17.78 65.90
C VAL A 213 0.34 -17.28 66.96
#